data_AF-A0A7S3RJZ9-F1
#
_entry.id   AF-A0A7S3RJZ9-F1
#
_cell.length_a   1.000
_cell.length_b   1.000
_cell.length_c   1.000
_cell.angle_alpha   90.00
_cell.angle_beta   90.00
_cell.angle_gamma   90.00
#
_symmetry.space_group_name_H-M   'P 1'
#
loop_
_entity.id
_entity.type
_entity.pdbx_description
1 polymer ?
#
loop_
_entity_poly.entity_id
_entity_poly.type
_entity_poly.pdbx_seq_one_letter_code
_entity_poly.pdbx_strand_id
1 'polypeptide(L)'
;MEKMIREGKAYVDDTDADTMKEQRRAGVESKCREQPQERNLAMWKEILAGSPEGQKYAVRAKIDMQCLNMCMRDPVFYRCKVDVPHHRHGTRYKAYPTYDFCCAIIDSKEGVTHALRSLEYSDRAHMYE
;
A
#
# COMPACT_ATOMS: atom_id res chain seq x y z
N MET A 1 -2.61 -3.37 -9.18
CA MET A 1 -1.40 -2.67 -8.72
C MET A 1 -0.53 -2.20 -9.88
N GLU A 2 -0.09 -3.07 -10.79
CA GLU A 2 0.78 -2.68 -11.91
C GLU A 2 0.29 -1.45 -12.71
N LYS A 3 -1.02 -1.36 -12.98
CA LYS A 3 -1.62 -0.16 -13.60
C LYS A 3 -1.32 1.13 -12.81
N MET A 4 -1.48 1.11 -11.49
CA MET A 4 -1.20 2.28 -10.65
C MET A 4 0.28 2.64 -10.63
N ILE A 5 1.17 1.65 -10.63
CA ILE A 5 2.62 1.88 -10.75
C ILE A 5 2.96 2.52 -12.11
N ARG A 6 2.38 2.01 -13.20
CA ARG A 6 2.56 2.57 -14.55
C ARG A 6 2.01 3.98 -14.71
N GLU A 7 0.95 4.30 -13.98
CA GLU A 7 0.37 5.65 -13.94
C GLU A 7 1.10 6.59 -12.96
N GLY A 8 2.16 6.13 -12.28
CA GLY A 8 2.89 6.93 -11.30
C GLY A 8 2.11 7.20 -10.01
N LYS A 9 1.00 6.48 -9.76
CA LYS A 9 0.14 6.63 -8.57
C LYS A 9 0.54 5.72 -7.41
N ALA A 10 1.52 4.84 -7.61
CA ALA A 10 2.05 3.98 -6.58
C ALA A 10 3.54 3.69 -6.84
N TYR A 11 4.28 3.44 -5.77
CA TYR A 11 5.69 3.08 -5.82
C TYR A 11 6.01 2.00 -4.78
N VAL A 12 7.15 1.34 -4.90
CA VAL A 12 7.63 0.32 -3.97
C VAL A 12 8.75 0.90 -3.12
N ASP A 13 8.61 0.80 -1.81
CA ASP A 13 9.48 1.40 -0.81
C ASP A 13 10.22 0.31 -0.04
N ASP A 14 11.54 0.45 0.09
CA ASP A 14 12.41 -0.42 0.89
C ASP A 14 12.84 0.20 2.22
N THR A 15 12.31 1.38 2.55
CA THR A 15 12.51 2.03 3.85
C THR A 15 11.93 1.16 4.97
N ASP A 16 12.69 0.97 6.05
CA ASP A 16 12.22 0.22 7.22
C ASP A 16 11.00 0.88 7.88
N ALA A 17 10.28 0.10 8.67
CA ALA A 17 8.98 0.50 9.21
C ALA A 17 9.06 1.73 10.14
N ASP A 18 10.13 1.86 10.93
CA ASP A 18 10.28 2.94 11.90
C ASP A 18 10.67 4.24 11.19
N THR A 19 11.65 4.18 10.28
CA THR A 19 12.03 5.32 9.45
C THR A 19 10.85 5.80 8.59
N MET A 20 10.08 4.88 7.98
CA MET A 20 8.89 5.24 7.20
C MET A 20 7.84 5.96 8.06
N LYS A 21 7.64 5.51 9.31
CA LYS A 21 6.70 6.12 10.24
C LYS A 21 7.13 7.52 10.63
N GLU A 22 8.41 7.75 10.88
CA GLU A 22 8.97 9.06 11.18
C GLU A 22 8.87 10.01 9.98
N GLN A 23 9.27 9.55 8.80
CA GLN A 23 9.12 10.29 7.54
C GLN A 23 7.67 10.72 7.31
N ARG A 24 6.69 9.82 7.48
CA ARG A 24 5.27 10.15 7.35
C ARG A 24 4.80 11.18 8.40
N ARG A 25 5.27 11.09 9.64
CA ARG A 25 4.98 12.08 10.69
C ARG A 25 5.53 13.46 10.33
N ALA A 26 6.76 13.51 9.82
CA ALA A 26 7.45 14.74 9.43
C ALA A 26 7.04 15.27 8.03
N GLY A 27 6.29 14.49 7.23
CA GLY A 27 5.95 14.84 5.85
C GLY A 27 7.13 14.71 4.87
N VAL A 28 8.18 13.99 5.25
CA VAL A 28 9.38 13.81 4.42
C VAL A 28 9.16 12.68 3.43
N GLU A 29 9.38 12.94 2.14
CA GLU A 29 9.25 11.95 1.08
C GLU A 29 10.28 10.83 1.21
N SER A 30 9.89 9.58 0.88
CA SER A 30 10.83 8.47 0.79
C SER A 30 11.79 8.68 -0.40
N LYS A 31 13.03 8.20 -0.25
CA LYS A 31 14.01 8.18 -1.35
C LYS A 31 13.53 7.35 -2.55
N CYS A 32 12.61 6.41 -2.33
CA CYS A 32 12.01 5.57 -3.37
C CYS A 32 10.86 6.23 -4.12
N ARG A 33 10.35 7.39 -3.66
CA ARG A 33 9.12 8.00 -4.19
C ARG A 33 9.20 8.44 -5.65
N GLU A 34 10.38 8.89 -6.07
CA GLU A 34 10.66 9.35 -7.44
C GLU A 34 11.47 8.32 -8.26
N GLN A 35 11.51 7.06 -7.83
CA GLN A 35 12.26 6.04 -8.56
C GLN A 35 11.58 5.66 -9.89
N PRO A 36 12.35 5.20 -10.90
CA PRO A 36 11.80 4.83 -12.20
C PRO A 36 10.71 3.76 -12.12
N GLN A 37 9.74 3.82 -13.03
CA GLN A 37 8.63 2.87 -13.11
C GLN A 37 9.12 1.42 -13.24
N GLU A 38 10.17 1.18 -14.03
CA GLU A 38 10.76 -0.13 -14.27
C GLU A 38 11.29 -0.74 -12.97
N ARG A 39 11.91 0.09 -12.13
CA ARG A 39 12.42 -0.32 -10.81
C ARG A 39 11.26 -0.69 -9.89
N ASN A 40 10.20 0.12 -9.86
CA ASN A 40 8.98 -0.19 -9.09
C ASN A 40 8.37 -1.53 -9.51
N LEU A 41 8.26 -1.79 -10.82
CA LEU A 41 7.71 -3.04 -11.34
C LEU A 41 8.61 -4.25 -11.01
N ALA A 42 9.93 -4.09 -11.01
CA ALA A 42 10.87 -5.13 -10.59
C ALA A 42 10.70 -5.46 -9.09
N MET A 43 10.70 -4.44 -8.22
CA MET A 43 10.50 -4.63 -6.78
C MET A 43 9.11 -5.21 -6.46
N TRP A 44 8.08 -4.88 -7.24
CA TRP A 44 6.76 -5.49 -7.11
C TRP A 44 6.78 -6.99 -7.41
N LYS A 45 7.56 -7.45 -8.40
CA LYS A 45 7.74 -8.88 -8.69
C LYS A 45 8.42 -9.60 -7.52
N GLU A 46 9.38 -8.98 -6.86
CA GLU A 46 10.02 -9.51 -5.65
C GLU A 46 9.01 -9.73 -4.52
N ILE A 47 8.11 -8.76 -4.30
CA ILE A 47 7.00 -8.89 -3.34
C ILE A 47 6.08 -10.07 -3.71
N LEU A 48 5.73 -10.23 -4.99
CA LEU A 48 4.89 -11.34 -5.45
C LEU A 48 5.58 -12.70 -5.31
N ALA A 49 6.89 -12.76 -5.53
CA ALA A 49 7.69 -13.95 -5.35
C ALA A 49 7.90 -14.31 -3.87
N GLY A 50 7.80 -13.32 -2.97
CA GLY A 50 8.12 -13.49 -1.56
C GLY A 50 9.61 -13.67 -1.30
N SER A 51 10.46 -13.09 -2.14
CA SER A 51 11.93 -13.15 -1.97
C SER A 51 12.37 -12.46 -0.67
N PRO A 52 13.60 -12.74 -0.17
CA PRO A 52 14.14 -12.06 1.01
C PRO A 52 14.11 -10.53 0.91
N GLU A 53 14.29 -9.99 -0.29
CA GLU A 53 14.17 -8.58 -0.62
C GLU A 53 12.71 -8.13 -0.60
N GLY A 54 11.83 -8.84 -1.32
CA GLY A 54 10.40 -8.55 -1.40
C GLY A 54 9.71 -8.53 -0.03
N GLN A 55 10.19 -9.34 0.92
CA GLN A 55 9.72 -9.36 2.32
C GLN A 55 9.96 -8.05 3.08
N LYS A 56 10.95 -7.26 2.66
CA LYS A 56 11.28 -5.96 3.28
C LYS A 56 10.52 -4.80 2.64
N TYR A 57 9.96 -5.02 1.45
CA TYR A 57 9.33 -3.97 0.65
C TYR A 57 7.86 -3.76 1.01
N ALA A 58 7.40 -2.53 0.83
CA ALA A 58 5.99 -2.16 0.90
C ALA A 58 5.59 -1.41 -0.38
N VAL A 59 4.39 -1.67 -0.89
CA VAL A 59 3.82 -0.84 -1.97
C VAL A 59 3.08 0.32 -1.31
N ARG A 60 3.41 1.55 -1.70
CA ARG A 60 2.80 2.78 -1.18
C ARG A 60 2.07 3.52 -2.30
N ALA A 61 0.99 4.18 -1.94
CA ALA A 61 0.37 5.18 -2.81
C ALA A 61 1.32 6.36 -3.00
N LYS A 62 1.19 7.07 -4.12
CA LYS A 62 1.80 8.38 -4.34
C LYS A 62 0.70 9.43 -4.36
N ILE A 63 0.49 10.08 -3.22
CA ILE A 63 -0.58 11.07 -3.00
C ILE A 63 0.08 12.39 -2.61
N ASP A 64 0.10 12.72 -1.32
CA ASP A 64 0.64 13.99 -0.83
C ASP A 64 1.21 13.82 0.59
N MET A 65 2.53 13.90 0.69
CA MET A 65 3.24 13.79 1.96
C MET A 65 3.05 15.03 2.86
N GLN A 66 2.59 16.16 2.31
CA GLN A 66 2.31 17.40 3.05
C GLN A 66 0.84 17.50 3.50
N CYS A 67 -0.01 16.53 3.13
CA CYS A 67 -1.42 16.56 3.50
C CYS A 67 -1.61 16.66 5.02
N LEU A 68 -2.54 17.51 5.47
CA LEU A 68 -2.90 17.61 6.89
C LEU A 68 -3.50 16.31 7.42
N ASN A 69 -4.23 15.58 6.57
CA ASN A 69 -4.69 14.24 6.87
C ASN A 69 -3.53 13.24 6.71
N MET A 70 -3.00 12.75 7.83
CA MET A 70 -1.89 11.79 7.83
C MET A 70 -2.20 10.46 7.13
N CYS A 71 -3.48 10.07 7.00
CA CYS A 71 -3.87 8.88 6.24
C CYS A 71 -3.59 9.02 4.75
N MET A 72 -3.56 10.25 4.22
CA MET A 72 -3.27 10.55 2.82
C MET A 72 -1.77 10.67 2.51
N ARG A 73 -0.91 10.63 3.53
CA ARG A 73 0.55 10.70 3.35
C ARG A 73 1.11 9.34 2.91
N ASP A 74 1.04 9.10 1.61
CA ASP A 74 1.54 7.90 0.91
C ASP A 74 1.28 6.60 1.70
N PRO A 75 -0.01 6.25 1.93
CA PRO A 75 -0.40 5.06 2.70
C PRO A 75 0.13 3.78 2.05
N VAL A 76 0.33 2.75 2.89
CA VAL A 76 0.76 1.44 2.41
C VAL A 76 -0.44 0.69 1.84
N PHE A 77 -0.30 0.20 0.61
CA PHE A 77 -1.30 -0.62 -0.08
C PHE A 77 -1.03 -2.11 0.01
N TYR A 78 0.23 -2.55 -0.07
CA TYR A 78 0.60 -3.96 0.02
C TYR A 78 1.81 -4.18 0.91
N ARG A 79 1.84 -5.34 1.56
CA ARG A 79 3.02 -5.90 2.21
C ARG A 79 3.23 -7.36 1.80
N CYS A 80 4.45 -7.81 1.86
CA CYS A 80 4.78 -9.22 1.70
C CYS A 80 4.65 -9.94 3.05
N LYS A 81 4.01 -11.11 3.06
CA LYS A 81 3.90 -12.00 4.22
C LYS A 81 4.00 -13.45 3.78
N VAL A 82 4.99 -14.17 4.29
CA VAL A 82 5.33 -15.55 3.86
C VAL A 82 5.39 -16.54 5.03
N ASP A 83 5.50 -16.03 6.25
CA ASP A 83 5.66 -16.76 7.50
C ASP A 83 4.38 -17.45 7.97
N VAL A 84 3.22 -16.91 7.60
CA VAL A 84 1.91 -17.43 8.02
C VAL A 84 1.07 -17.83 6.80
N PRO A 85 0.65 -19.11 6.70
CA PRO A 85 -0.30 -19.53 5.68
C PRO A 85 -1.66 -18.84 5.83
N HIS A 86 -2.25 -18.41 4.71
CA HIS A 86 -3.60 -17.85 4.71
C HIS A 86 -4.64 -18.95 4.90
N HIS A 87 -5.59 -18.77 5.82
CA HIS A 87 -6.58 -19.80 6.18
C HIS A 87 -7.38 -20.38 4.98
N ARG A 88 -7.71 -19.56 3.95
CA ARG A 88 -8.41 -20.01 2.73
C ARG A 88 -7.52 -20.35 1.54
N HIS A 89 -6.30 -19.83 1.50
CA HIS A 89 -5.46 -19.83 0.29
C HIS A 89 -4.09 -20.47 0.53
N GLY A 90 -3.85 -20.99 1.73
CA GLY A 90 -2.59 -21.56 2.16
C GLY A 90 -1.44 -20.61 1.87
N THR A 91 -0.42 -21.13 1.18
CA THR A 91 0.77 -20.39 0.80
C THR A 91 0.71 -19.81 -0.61
N ARG A 92 -0.47 -19.77 -1.26
CA ARG A 92 -0.59 -19.33 -2.67
C ARG A 92 -0.15 -17.88 -2.88
N TYR A 93 -0.48 -16.98 -1.96
CA TYR A 93 -0.21 -15.54 -2.09
C TYR A 93 0.86 -15.09 -1.10
N LYS A 94 1.74 -14.20 -1.57
CA LYS A 94 2.80 -13.60 -0.75
C LYS A 94 2.54 -12.11 -0.49
N ALA A 95 1.91 -11.43 -1.44
CA ALA A 95 1.50 -10.04 -1.32
C ALA A 95 0.07 -9.94 -0.78
N TYR A 96 -0.11 -9.21 0.32
CA TYR A 96 -1.41 -8.99 0.94
C TYR A 96 -1.75 -7.50 0.98
N PRO A 97 -2.97 -7.11 0.55
CA PRO A 97 -3.38 -5.72 0.58
C PRO A 97 -3.70 -5.27 2.02
N THR A 98 -3.55 -3.99 2.28
CA THR A 98 -4.03 -3.36 3.52
C THR A 98 -5.54 -3.11 3.45
N TYR A 99 -6.17 -2.98 4.62
CA TYR A 99 -7.60 -2.62 4.75
C TYR A 99 -7.95 -1.39 3.91
N ASP A 100 -7.14 -0.33 4.07
CA ASP A 100 -7.29 0.95 3.40
C ASP A 100 -7.35 0.83 1.86
N PHE A 101 -6.60 -0.10 1.28
CA PHE A 101 -6.59 -0.32 -0.16
C PHE A 101 -7.71 -1.25 -0.63
N CYS A 102 -8.00 -2.33 0.10
CA CYS A 102 -8.91 -3.37 -0.39
C CYS A 102 -10.38 -2.99 -0.25
N CYS A 103 -10.77 -2.23 0.79
CA CYS A 103 -12.19 -1.96 1.07
C CYS A 103 -12.91 -1.28 -0.09
N ALA A 104 -12.41 -0.14 -0.58
CA ALA A 104 -13.05 0.59 -1.68
C ALA A 104 -13.15 -0.25 -2.97
N ILE A 105 -12.14 -1.08 -3.23
CA ILE A 105 -12.11 -1.95 -4.41
C ILE A 105 -13.16 -3.07 -4.30
N ILE A 106 -13.29 -3.68 -3.12
CA ILE A 106 -14.27 -4.75 -2.87
C ILE A 106 -15.68 -4.18 -2.96
N ASP A 107 -15.95 -3.08 -2.26
CA ASP A 107 -17.26 -2.43 -2.25
C ASP A 107 -17.69 -1.99 -3.65
N SER A 108 -16.77 -1.39 -4.43
CA SER A 108 -17.02 -1.01 -5.83
C SER A 108 -17.34 -2.23 -6.70
N LYS A 109 -16.64 -3.35 -6.51
CA LYS A 109 -16.88 -4.59 -7.26
C LYS A 109 -18.18 -5.28 -6.88
N GLU A 110 -18.57 -5.22 -5.62
CA GLU A 110 -19.79 -5.81 -5.10
C GLU A 110 -21.03 -4.92 -5.33
N GLY A 111 -20.84 -3.69 -5.84
CA GLY A 111 -21.92 -2.75 -6.11
C GLY A 111 -22.52 -2.15 -4.84
N VAL A 112 -21.71 -2.04 -3.78
CA VAL A 112 -22.12 -1.38 -2.54
C VAL A 112 -22.50 0.06 -2.82
N THR A 113 -23.70 0.45 -2.40
CA THR A 113 -24.22 1.82 -2.59
C THR A 113 -23.95 2.72 -1.40
N HIS A 114 -23.92 2.15 -0.18
CA HIS A 114 -23.73 2.88 1.07
C HIS A 114 -22.77 2.10 1.97
N ALA A 115 -21.52 2.56 2.08
CA ALA A 115 -20.51 1.96 2.95
C ALA A 115 -20.63 2.48 4.39
N LEU A 116 -21.40 1.77 5.22
CA LEU A 116 -21.62 2.12 6.63
C LEU A 116 -20.43 1.68 7.51
N ARG A 117 -19.77 2.62 8.19
CA ARG A 117 -18.56 2.38 9.03
C ARG A 117 -18.63 3.16 10.34
N SER A 118 -17.86 2.74 11.35
CA SER A 118 -17.73 3.47 12.61
C SER A 118 -16.92 4.78 12.43
N LEU A 119 -17.06 5.70 13.39
CA LEU A 119 -16.37 7.00 13.38
C LEU A 119 -14.83 6.90 13.38
N GLU A 120 -14.27 5.79 13.84
CA GLU A 120 -12.82 5.54 13.83
C GLU A 120 -12.20 5.56 12.42
N TYR A 121 -13.04 5.45 11.38
CA TYR A 121 -12.63 5.48 9.98
C TYR A 121 -12.86 6.83 9.30
N SER A 122 -13.27 7.89 10.03
CA SER A 122 -13.57 9.21 9.45
C SER A 122 -12.39 9.76 8.64
N ASP A 123 -11.19 9.70 9.19
CA ASP A 123 -9.98 10.23 8.54
C ASP A 123 -9.56 9.39 7.32
N ARG A 124 -10.04 8.15 7.23
CA ARG A 124 -9.78 7.23 6.12
C ARG A 124 -10.81 7.35 5.00
N ALA A 125 -11.86 8.16 5.18
CA ALA A 125 -12.87 8.39 4.15
C ALA A 125 -12.26 8.97 2.87
N HIS A 126 -11.35 9.96 2.98
CA HIS A 126 -10.70 10.58 1.83
C HIS A 126 -9.86 9.63 0.98
N MET A 127 -9.39 8.53 1.55
CA MET A 127 -8.62 7.51 0.83
C MET A 127 -9.51 6.46 0.17
N TYR A 128 -10.72 6.30 0.70
CA TYR A 128 -11.72 5.39 0.17
C TYR A 128 -12.35 5.97 -1.11
N GLU A 129 -12.50 7.30 -1.16
CA GLU A 129 -12.94 8.10 -2.31
C GLU A 129 -11.87 8.20 -3.41
#